data_AF-A0A7C8I341-F1
#
_entry.id   AF-A0A7C8I341-F1
#
_cell.length_a   1.000
_cell.length_b   1.000
_cell.length_c   1.000
_cell.angle_alpha   90.00
_cell.angle_beta   90.00
_cell.angle_gamma   90.00
#
_symmetry.space_group_name_H-M   'P 1'
#
loop_
_entity.id
_entity.type
_entity.pdbx_description
1 polymer ?
#
loop_
_entity_poly.entity_id
_entity_poly.type
_entity_poly.pdbx_seq_one_letter_code
_entity_poly.pdbx_strand_id
1 'polypeptide(L)'
;MCSAWLIGDMLRGHLEVEGLVDIREQELVLNMGKTHPNKVLARNGVVILGLAAEGLSAFVKTFPPEKQPLPKERYDTLKADLVKELCEKGAVFPLKVVWARKEE
;
A
#
# COMPACT_ATOMS: atom_id res chain seq x y z
N MET A 1 5.30 -14.00 -11.93
CA MET A 1 5.57 -12.58 -11.65
C MET A 1 4.33 -11.99 -10.98
N CYS A 2 4.45 -11.34 -9.82
CA CYS A 2 3.27 -10.77 -9.13
C CYS A 2 2.73 -9.57 -9.93
N SER A 3 1.41 -9.38 -10.01
CA SER A 3 0.77 -8.30 -10.77
C SER A 3 1.29 -6.90 -10.41
N ALA A 4 1.68 -6.69 -9.16
CA ALA A 4 2.26 -5.44 -8.69
C ALA A 4 3.61 -5.09 -9.36
N TRP A 5 4.44 -6.09 -9.67
CA TRP A 5 5.73 -5.87 -10.34
C TRP A 5 5.55 -5.46 -11.80
N LEU A 6 4.61 -6.10 -12.49
CA LEU A 6 4.26 -5.73 -13.87
C LEU A 6 3.75 -4.29 -13.94
N ILE A 7 2.92 -3.86 -12.98
CA ILE A 7 2.49 -2.46 -12.90
C ILE A 7 3.69 -1.54 -12.68
N GLY A 8 4.59 -1.88 -11.74
CA GLY A 8 5.80 -1.11 -11.48
C GLY A 8 6.71 -0.93 -12.71
N ASP A 9 6.80 -1.95 -13.56
CA ASP A 9 7.58 -1.89 -14.80
C ASP A 9 6.95 -0.98 -15.87
N MET A 10 5.62 -0.84 -15.86
CA MET A 10 4.92 0.05 -16.79
C MET A 10 4.94 1.52 -16.34
N LEU A 11 5.14 1.80 -15.04
CA LEU A 11 5.02 3.15 -14.49
C LEU A 11 5.98 4.16 -15.14
N ARG A 12 7.21 3.77 -15.48
CA ARG A 12 8.14 4.67 -16.20
C ARG A 12 7.50 5.18 -17.49
N GLY A 13 7.05 4.27 -18.34
CA GLY A 13 6.48 4.61 -19.64
C GLY A 13 5.25 5.51 -19.50
N HIS A 14 4.43 5.29 -18.46
CA HIS A 14 3.32 6.19 -18.16
C HIS A 14 3.79 7.61 -17.82
N LEU A 15 4.83 7.77 -17.00
CA LEU A 15 5.35 9.10 -16.65
C LEU A 15 5.99 9.79 -17.86
N GLU A 16 6.66 9.04 -18.74
CA GLU A 16 7.23 9.57 -19.99
C GLU A 16 6.14 10.09 -20.94
N VAL A 17 5.05 9.33 -21.10
CA VAL A 17 3.91 9.72 -21.95
C VAL A 17 3.23 10.99 -21.44
N GLU A 18 3.20 11.20 -20.12
CA GLU A 18 2.66 12.41 -19.49
C GLU A 18 3.62 13.62 -19.57
N GLY A 19 4.77 13.49 -20.25
CA GLY A 19 5.75 14.56 -20.39
C GLY A 19 6.53 14.89 -19.12
N LEU A 20 6.57 13.96 -18.15
CA LEU A 20 7.35 14.14 -16.93
C LEU A 20 8.82 13.83 -17.18
N VAL A 21 9.69 14.58 -16.51
CA VAL A 21 11.15 14.52 -16.68
C VAL A 21 11.83 14.01 -15.41
N ASP A 22 13.10 13.63 -15.53
CA ASP A 22 13.93 13.08 -14.44
C ASP A 22 13.30 11.88 -13.73
N ILE A 23 12.79 10.91 -14.51
CA ILE A 23 12.15 9.72 -13.99
C ILE A 23 13.16 8.80 -13.30
N ARG A 24 12.95 8.58 -12.00
CA ARG A 24 13.76 7.72 -11.16
C ARG A 24 12.97 6.50 -10.73
N GLU A 25 13.71 5.41 -10.55
CA GLU A 25 13.21 4.14 -10.03
C GLU A 25 14.07 3.69 -8.87
N GLN A 26 13.43 3.12 -7.87
CA GLN A 26 14.11 2.45 -6.77
C GLN A 26 13.33 1.23 -6.34
N GLU A 27 14.04 0.10 -6.28
CA GLU A 27 13.55 -1.09 -5.62
C GLU A 27 13.94 -1.04 -4.15
N LEU A 28 12.99 -1.29 -3.27
CA LEU A 28 13.21 -1.29 -1.84
C LEU A 28 12.39 -2.36 -1.15
N VAL A 29 12.91 -2.86 -0.04
CA VAL A 29 12.19 -3.79 0.82
C VAL A 29 11.62 -3.01 1.99
N LEU A 30 10.29 -2.83 1.98
CA LEU A 30 9.57 -2.18 3.05
C LEU A 30 9.25 -3.19 4.15
N ASN A 31 9.92 -3.05 5.29
CA ASN A 31 9.59 -3.78 6.50
C ASN A 31 8.51 -3.03 7.27
N MET A 32 7.51 -3.72 7.81
CA MET A 32 6.37 -3.10 8.51
C MET A 32 6.06 -3.79 9.82
N GLY A 33 5.67 -2.99 10.82
CA GLY A 33 5.38 -3.48 12.16
C GLY A 33 6.59 -4.21 12.75
N LYS A 34 6.40 -5.44 13.23
CA LYS A 34 7.43 -6.21 13.94
C LYS A 34 8.74 -6.41 13.17
N THR A 35 8.71 -6.39 11.84
CA THR A 35 9.91 -6.59 11.00
C THR A 35 10.72 -5.31 10.83
N HIS A 36 10.18 -4.14 11.19
CA HIS A 36 10.87 -2.86 11.00
C HIS A 36 11.89 -2.61 12.13
N PRO A 37 13.18 -2.32 11.81
CA PRO A 37 14.24 -2.22 12.82
C PRO A 37 14.08 -1.01 13.75
N ASN A 38 13.58 0.11 13.23
CA ASN A 38 13.23 1.28 14.04
C ASN A 38 11.82 1.13 14.63
N LYS A 39 11.72 1.12 15.97
CA LYS A 39 10.46 0.91 16.70
C LYS A 39 9.43 2.03 16.52
N VAL A 40 9.88 3.28 16.34
CA VAL A 40 8.97 4.41 16.13
C VAL A 40 8.35 4.31 14.74
N LEU A 41 9.18 4.08 13.72
CA LEU A 41 8.70 3.88 12.35
C LEU A 41 7.84 2.62 12.22
N ALA A 42 8.18 1.54 12.94
CA ALA A 42 7.35 0.34 13.04
C ALA A 42 5.93 0.67 13.50
N ARG A 43 5.81 1.39 14.63
CA ARG A 43 4.52 1.79 15.20
C ARG A 43 3.75 2.70 14.26
N ASN A 44 4.41 3.69 13.66
CA ASN A 44 3.78 4.62 12.73
C ASN A 44 3.25 3.90 11.49
N GLY A 45 4.01 2.95 10.94
CA GLY A 45 3.58 2.12 9.80
C GLY A 45 2.32 1.31 10.11
N VAL A 46 2.24 0.69 11.29
CA VAL A 46 1.03 -0.03 11.73
C VAL A 46 -0.18 0.89 11.81
N VAL A 47 -0.02 2.07 12.41
CA VAL A 47 -1.11 3.05 12.56
C VAL A 47 -1.61 3.52 11.20
N ILE A 48 -0.71 3.90 10.30
CA ILE A 48 -1.06 4.41 8.97
C ILE A 48 -1.80 3.34 8.16
N LEU A 49 -1.34 2.09 8.17
CA LEU A 49 -2.05 1.01 7.49
C LEU A 49 -3.41 0.71 8.10
N GLY A 50 -3.54 0.76 9.42
CA GLY A 50 -4.83 0.62 10.08
C GLY A 50 -5.83 1.69 9.64
N LEU A 51 -5.39 2.95 9.55
CA LEU A 51 -6.21 4.06 9.05
C LEU A 51 -6.57 3.90 7.56
N ALA A 52 -5.62 3.45 6.73
CA ALA A 52 -5.88 3.19 5.32
C ALA A 52 -6.91 2.06 5.12
N ALA A 53 -6.79 0.96 5.88
CA ALA A 53 -7.75 -0.14 5.85
C ALA A 53 -9.16 0.31 6.30
N GLU A 54 -9.25 1.18 7.29
CA GLU A 54 -10.52 1.78 7.74
C GLU A 54 -11.16 2.64 6.66
N GLY A 55 -10.39 3.56 6.06
CA GLY A 55 -10.88 4.43 4.99
C GLY A 55 -11.34 3.64 3.75
N LEU A 56 -10.54 2.65 3.31
CA LEU A 56 -10.91 1.78 2.20
C LEU A 56 -12.15 0.94 2.52
N SER A 57 -12.26 0.42 3.74
CA SER A 57 -13.43 -0.34 4.18
C SER A 57 -14.69 0.54 4.19
N ALA A 58 -14.60 1.76 4.69
CA ALA A 58 -15.71 2.72 4.66
C ALA A 58 -16.13 3.07 3.23
N PHE A 59 -15.16 3.27 2.33
CA PHE A 59 -15.43 3.56 0.93
C PHE A 59 -16.13 2.39 0.23
N VAL A 60 -15.61 1.17 0.37
CA VAL A 60 -16.17 -0.03 -0.28
C VAL A 60 -17.58 -0.35 0.23
N LYS A 61 -17.91 -0.05 1.49
CA LYS A 61 -19.28 -0.17 2.01
C LYS A 61 -20.31 0.70 1.28
N THR A 62 -19.88 1.72 0.53
CA THR A 62 -20.78 2.55 -0.30
C THR A 62 -21.13 1.90 -1.63
N PHE A 63 -20.44 0.82 -2.01
CA PHE A 63 -20.70 0.12 -3.26
C PHE A 63 -21.95 -0.75 -3.18
N PRO A 64 -22.60 -1.01 -4.32
CA PRO A 64 -23.64 -2.03 -4.41
C PRO A 64 -23.17 -3.37 -3.81
N PRO A 65 -24.01 -4.11 -3.05
CA PRO A 65 -23.59 -5.33 -2.36
C PRO A 65 -22.91 -6.36 -3.28
N GLU A 66 -23.35 -6.49 -4.52
CA GLU A 66 -22.79 -7.39 -5.53
C GLU A 66 -21.39 -7.02 -6.02
N LYS A 67 -20.92 -5.80 -5.72
CA LYS A 67 -19.57 -5.31 -6.03
C LYS A 67 -18.64 -5.28 -4.83
N GLN A 68 -19.11 -5.68 -3.65
CA GLN A 68 -18.28 -5.72 -2.45
C GLN A 68 -17.42 -6.99 -2.47
N PRO A 69 -16.08 -6.89 -2.48
CA PRO A 69 -15.20 -8.06 -2.57
C PRO A 69 -15.17 -8.93 -1.31
N LEU A 70 -15.69 -8.44 -0.18
CA LEU A 70 -15.70 -9.15 1.10
C LEU A 70 -17.10 -9.12 1.72
N PRO A 71 -17.43 -10.09 2.59
CA PRO A 71 -18.63 -10.03 3.43
C PRO A 71 -18.63 -8.78 4.30
N LYS A 72 -19.81 -8.21 4.54
CA LYS A 72 -19.99 -6.94 5.28
C LYS A 72 -19.25 -6.92 6.63
N GLU A 73 -19.33 -8.03 7.37
CA GLU A 73 -18.72 -8.22 8.69
C GLU A 73 -17.18 -8.11 8.65
N ARG A 74 -16.54 -8.48 7.54
CA ARG A 74 -15.08 -8.38 7.42
C ARG A 74 -14.61 -6.93 7.43
N TYR A 75 -15.38 -6.02 6.85
CA TYR A 75 -15.01 -4.60 6.84
C TYR A 75 -15.01 -3.96 8.23
N ASP A 76 -15.74 -4.54 9.19
CA ASP A 76 -15.76 -4.04 10.58
C ASP A 76 -14.53 -4.50 11.38
N THR A 77 -13.94 -5.65 11.02
CA THR A 77 -12.80 -6.22 11.75
C THR A 77 -11.46 -6.01 11.07
N LEU A 78 -11.43 -5.67 9.77
CA LEU A 78 -10.20 -5.57 8.96
C LEU A 78 -9.11 -4.71 9.58
N LYS A 79 -9.46 -3.54 10.13
CA LYS A 79 -8.50 -2.66 10.81
C LYS A 79 -7.85 -3.36 12.01
N ALA A 80 -8.67 -3.95 12.88
CA ALA A 80 -8.19 -4.60 14.10
C ALA A 80 -7.33 -5.83 13.76
N ASP A 81 -7.78 -6.63 12.80
CA ASP A 81 -7.06 -7.81 12.32
C ASP A 81 -5.70 -7.43 11.73
N LEU A 82 -5.66 -6.41 10.86
CA LEU A 82 -4.43 -5.93 10.23
C LEU A 82 -3.44 -5.37 11.25
N VAL A 83 -3.93 -4.54 12.19
CA VAL A 83 -3.09 -3.97 13.26
C VAL A 83 -2.50 -5.08 14.11
N LYS A 84 -3.32 -6.07 14.50
CA LYS A 84 -2.85 -7.22 15.27
C LYS A 84 -1.78 -7.99 14.51
N GLU A 85 -2.03 -8.32 13.26
CA GLU A 85 -1.10 -9.09 12.43
C GLU A 85 0.24 -8.36 12.25
N LEU A 86 0.22 -7.06 11.94
CA LEU A 86 1.46 -6.29 11.78
C LEU A 86 2.23 -6.12 13.10
N CYS A 87 1.54 -6.04 14.23
CA CYS A 87 2.18 -6.00 15.56
C CYS A 87 2.81 -7.36 15.94
N GLU A 88 2.11 -8.47 15.68
CA GLU A 88 2.53 -9.81 16.13
C GLU A 88 3.52 -10.49 15.20
N LYS A 89 3.33 -10.32 13.88
CA LYS A 89 4.12 -10.96 12.82
C LYS A 89 4.93 -9.94 12.03
N GLY A 90 4.35 -8.77 11.77
CA GLY A 90 4.91 -7.81 10.83
C GLY A 90 4.78 -8.28 9.38
N ALA A 91 5.29 -7.50 8.45
CA ALA A 91 5.26 -7.84 7.03
C ALA A 91 6.49 -7.29 6.30
N VAL A 92 6.83 -7.92 5.18
CA VAL A 92 7.94 -7.53 4.32
C VAL A 92 7.41 -7.41 2.90
N PHE A 93 7.44 -6.19 2.36
CA PHE A 93 6.92 -5.89 1.03
C PHE A 93 8.07 -5.45 0.12
N PRO A 94 8.45 -6.24 -0.90
CA PRO A 94 9.27 -5.71 -1.97
C PRO A 94 8.44 -4.70 -2.77
N LEU A 95 8.96 -3.49 -2.91
CA LEU A 95 8.32 -2.38 -3.61
C LEU A 95 9.24 -1.87 -4.71
N LYS A 96 8.61 -1.48 -5.82
CA LYS A 96 9.23 -0.67 -6.86
C LYS A 96 8.59 0.72 -6.81
N VAL A 97 9.39 1.73 -6.46
CA VAL A 97 8.96 3.12 -6.38
C VAL A 97 9.45 3.85 -7.63
N VAL A 98 8.53 4.51 -8.32
CA VAL A 98 8.81 5.28 -9.54
C VAL A 98 8.31 6.70 -9.32
N TRP A 99 9.16 7.70 -9.56
CA TRP A 99 8.79 9.11 -9.41
C TRP A 99 9.49 9.98 -10.45
N ALA A 100 8.89 11.12 -10.72
CA ALA A 100 9.36 12.10 -11.72
C ALA A 100 8.98 13.51 -11.28
N ARG A 101 9.44 14.52 -12.02
CA ARG A 101 9.01 15.91 -11.84
C ARG A 101 8.37 16.45 -13.12
N LYS A 102 7.62 17.53 -12.97
CA LYS A 102 7.19 18.33 -14.12
C LYS A 102 8.37 19.12 -14.67
N GLU A 103 8.38 19.31 -15.98
CA GLU A 103 9.20 20.33 -16.62
C GLU A 103 8.71 21.71 -16.16
N GLU A 104 9.63 22.65 -15.93
CA GLU A 104 9.31 24.01 -15.45
C GLU A 104 8.64 24.87 -16.53
#